data_AF-A0A6J0B9Y9-F1
#
_entry.id   AF-A0A6J0B9Y9-F1
#
_cell.length_a   1.000
_cell.length_b   1.000
_cell.length_c   1.000
_cell.angle_alpha   90.00
_cell.angle_beta   90.00
_cell.angle_gamma   90.00
#
_symmetry.space_group_name_H-M   'P 1'
#
loop_
_entity.id
_entity.type
_entity.pdbx_description
1 polymer ?
#
loop_
_entity_poly.entity_id
_entity_poly.type
_entity_poly.pdbx_seq_one_letter_code
_entity_poly.pdbx_strand_id
1 'polypeptide(L)'
;MGSSEYCWCRWTSVMGKTGRRVIYFLLLVSCTAIIGQEVDSQPPKCLLVGYEMNITLKNCPGMSMVGINVCRGYCQSIAFPTNPETRSKYPQALITSKGGCCSIKEYVNFTTAVPCGSETKNVTLPSATSCWCHDCINS
;
A
#
# COMPACT_ATOMS: atom_id res chain seq x y z
N MET A 1 -24.14 -2.43 -12.56
CA MET A 1 -23.13 -2.69 -13.61
C MET A 1 -22.00 -3.48 -12.96
N GLY A 2 -21.62 -4.70 -13.32
CA GLY A 2 -22.05 -5.55 -14.42
C GLY A 2 -22.16 -7.02 -13.97
N SER A 3 -23.05 -7.70 -14.66
CA SER A 3 -23.50 -9.08 -14.60
C SER A 3 -22.42 -10.12 -14.93
N SER A 4 -22.49 -11.30 -14.28
CA SER A 4 -22.66 -12.56 -15.02
C SER A 4 -23.12 -13.67 -14.06
N GLU A 5 -24.44 -13.78 -13.91
CA GLU A 5 -25.08 -15.10 -13.79
C GLU A 5 -24.76 -15.86 -15.07
N TYR A 6 -24.32 -17.13 -15.00
CA TYR A 6 -24.66 -18.33 -15.81
C TYR A 6 -23.81 -19.45 -15.15
N CYS A 7 -24.27 -20.65 -14.82
CA CYS A 7 -25.05 -21.52 -15.65
C CYS A 7 -25.81 -22.53 -14.77
N TRP A 8 -27.08 -22.66 -15.07
CA TRP A 8 -27.96 -23.69 -14.56
C TRP A 8 -27.41 -25.09 -14.82
N CYS A 9 -27.48 -25.98 -13.83
CA CYS A 9 -27.47 -27.43 -14.08
C CYS A 9 -28.78 -28.03 -13.54
N ARG A 10 -29.82 -27.84 -14.34
CA ARG A 10 -31.09 -28.58 -14.26
C ARG A 10 -30.99 -29.82 -15.14
N TRP A 11 -30.33 -30.88 -14.68
CA TRP A 11 -30.45 -32.24 -15.23
C TRP A 11 -30.03 -33.25 -14.14
N THR A 12 -30.95 -33.59 -13.24
CA THR A 12 -30.80 -34.74 -12.32
C THR A 12 -31.90 -35.76 -12.62
N SER A 13 -31.72 -36.51 -13.68
CA SER A 13 -32.41 -37.78 -13.86
C SER A 13 -31.60 -38.64 -14.81
N VAL A 14 -31.33 -39.88 -14.42
CA VAL A 14 -30.56 -40.91 -15.13
C VAL A 14 -29.04 -40.87 -14.89
N MET A 15 -28.58 -41.20 -13.68
CA MET A 15 -27.23 -41.77 -13.49
C MET A 15 -27.24 -42.72 -12.28
N GLY A 16 -26.86 -43.98 -12.51
CA GLY A 16 -26.78 -45.02 -11.47
C GLY A 16 -25.74 -44.71 -10.38
N LYS A 17 -25.78 -45.50 -9.29
CA LYS A 17 -24.97 -45.33 -8.05
C LYS A 17 -23.46 -45.10 -8.29
N THR A 18 -22.93 -45.52 -9.43
CA THR A 18 -21.53 -45.35 -9.85
C THR A 18 -21.19 -43.91 -10.29
N GLY A 19 -22.11 -43.20 -10.95
CA GLY A 19 -21.89 -41.83 -11.44
C GLY A 19 -21.85 -40.78 -10.33
N ARG A 20 -22.58 -41.01 -9.23
CA ARG A 20 -22.61 -40.11 -8.07
C ARG A 20 -21.25 -40.02 -7.37
N ARG A 21 -20.49 -41.13 -7.30
CA ARG A 21 -19.14 -41.15 -6.71
C ARG A 21 -18.13 -40.37 -7.56
N VAL A 22 -18.24 -40.44 -8.88
CA VAL A 22 -17.37 -39.71 -9.81
C VAL A 22 -17.61 -38.21 -9.72
N ILE A 23 -18.87 -37.77 -9.61
CA ILE A 23 -19.21 -36.35 -9.42
C ILE A 23 -18.66 -35.81 -8.09
N TYR A 24 -18.81 -36.56 -6.98
CA TYR A 24 -18.22 -36.16 -5.70
C TYR A 24 -16.69 -36.07 -5.76
N PHE A 25 -16.04 -37.02 -6.44
CA PHE A 25 -14.60 -37.02 -6.60
C PHE A 25 -14.12 -35.83 -7.44
N LEU A 26 -14.81 -35.51 -8.54
CA LEU A 26 -14.53 -34.34 -9.38
C LEU A 26 -14.76 -33.01 -8.65
N LEU A 27 -15.81 -32.91 -7.84
CA LEU A 27 -16.06 -31.73 -6.99
C LEU A 27 -14.95 -31.53 -5.93
N LEU A 28 -14.52 -32.61 -5.27
CA LEU A 28 -13.42 -32.54 -4.30
C LEU A 28 -12.09 -32.11 -4.93
N VAL A 29 -11.77 -32.62 -6.13
CA VAL A 29 -10.55 -32.26 -6.88
C VAL A 29 -10.57 -30.81 -7.35
N SER A 30 -11.74 -30.29 -7.77
CA SER A 30 -11.86 -28.87 -8.14
C SER A 30 -11.67 -27.91 -6.95
N CYS A 31 -12.00 -28.36 -5.73
CA CYS A 31 -11.90 -27.52 -4.53
C CYS A 31 -10.45 -27.31 -4.07
N THR A 32 -9.57 -28.29 -4.28
CA THR A 32 -8.15 -28.19 -3.91
C THR A 32 -7.32 -27.32 -4.85
N ALA A 33 -7.80 -27.03 -6.06
CA ALA A 33 -7.08 -26.22 -7.05
C ALA A 33 -7.13 -24.70 -6.75
N ILE A 34 -7.90 -24.26 -5.76
CA ILE A 34 -8.15 -22.83 -5.47
C ILE A 34 -7.28 -22.33 -4.28
N ILE A 35 -6.59 -23.21 -3.56
CA ILE A 35 -5.81 -22.85 -2.36
C ILE A 35 -4.36 -22.56 -2.73
N GLY A 36 -4.14 -21.43 -3.39
CA GLY A 36 -2.80 -21.03 -3.83
C GLY A 36 -2.81 -19.64 -4.44
N GLN A 37 -3.34 -18.65 -3.73
CA GLN A 37 -2.99 -17.28 -4.09
C GLN A 37 -1.52 -17.10 -3.70
N GLU A 38 -0.66 -17.07 -4.72
CA GLU A 38 0.70 -16.54 -4.58
C GLU A 38 0.54 -15.14 -3.99
N VAL A 39 0.92 -14.98 -2.72
CA VAL A 39 1.11 -13.65 -2.15
C VAL A 39 2.20 -13.03 -3.01
N ASP A 40 1.86 -11.97 -3.75
CA ASP A 40 2.82 -11.15 -4.50
C ASP A 40 3.79 -10.54 -3.48
N SER A 41 4.78 -11.33 -3.07
CA SER A 41 5.76 -10.99 -2.05
C SER A 41 6.89 -10.27 -2.74
N GLN A 42 6.60 -9.15 -3.39
CA GLN A 42 7.66 -8.27 -3.81
C GLN A 42 8.39 -7.79 -2.54
N PRO A 43 9.73 -7.89 -2.48
CA PRO A 43 10.46 -7.46 -1.30
C PRO A 43 10.25 -5.95 -1.09
N PRO A 44 10.12 -5.48 0.17
CA PRO A 44 9.90 -4.07 0.45
C PRO A 44 10.97 -3.21 -0.25
N LYS A 45 10.52 -2.18 -0.95
CA LYS A 45 11.38 -1.26 -1.70
C LYS A 45 11.05 0.16 -1.33
N CYS A 46 11.94 0.82 -0.60
CA CYS A 46 11.91 2.26 -0.35
C CYS A 46 13.12 2.89 -1.03
N LEU A 47 12.88 3.65 -2.10
CA LEU A 47 13.90 4.10 -3.04
C LEU A 47 14.00 5.62 -3.07
N LEU A 48 15.22 6.11 -3.31
CA LEU A 48 15.49 7.50 -3.61
C LEU A 48 15.09 7.79 -5.06
N VAL A 49 14.28 8.81 -5.28
CA VAL A 49 13.81 9.22 -6.62
C VAL A 49 13.91 10.73 -6.78
N GLY A 50 14.28 11.20 -7.98
CA GLY A 50 14.20 12.62 -8.31
C GLY A 50 12.74 13.04 -8.53
N TYR A 51 12.37 14.19 -8.01
CA TYR A 51 11.02 14.74 -8.10
C TYR A 51 11.08 16.24 -8.36
N GLU A 52 10.33 16.67 -9.39
CA GLU A 52 10.17 18.09 -9.70
C GLU A 52 8.90 18.61 -9.04
N MET A 53 9.01 19.73 -8.34
CA MET A 53 7.89 20.36 -7.68
C MET A 53 7.91 21.87 -7.83
N ASN A 54 6.72 22.46 -7.76
CA ASN A 54 6.53 23.89 -7.74
C ASN A 54 6.43 24.39 -6.30
N ILE A 55 7.26 25.37 -5.95
CA ILE A 55 7.23 26.04 -4.66
C ILE A 55 6.45 27.33 -4.81
N THR A 56 5.47 27.51 -3.93
CA THR A 56 4.74 28.76 -3.76
C THR A 56 4.81 29.19 -2.31
N LEU A 57 5.22 30.43 -2.06
CA LEU A 57 5.27 30.99 -0.71
C LEU A 57 3.94 31.66 -0.36
N LYS A 58 3.48 31.48 0.88
CA LYS A 58 2.30 32.19 1.39
C LYS A 58 2.56 33.69 1.32
N ASN A 59 1.63 34.45 0.72
CA ASN A 59 1.74 35.89 0.45
C ASN A 59 2.81 36.29 -0.59
N CYS A 60 3.25 35.37 -1.45
CA CYS A 60 4.06 35.68 -2.62
C CYS A 60 3.41 35.04 -3.87
N PRO A 61 3.06 35.82 -4.91
CA PRO A 61 2.40 35.28 -6.10
C PRO A 61 3.34 34.52 -7.03
N GLY A 62 4.67 34.66 -6.85
CA GLY A 62 5.64 33.97 -7.69
C GLY A 62 5.79 32.49 -7.34
N MET A 63 6.20 31.73 -8.36
CA MET A 63 6.41 30.29 -8.29
C MET A 63 7.80 29.97 -8.82
N SER A 64 8.44 28.96 -8.23
CA SER A 64 9.70 28.40 -8.72
C SER A 64 9.58 26.90 -8.85
N MET A 65 10.03 26.38 -9.98
CA MET A 65 10.16 24.95 -10.22
C MET A 65 11.52 24.48 -9.72
N VAL A 66 11.54 23.42 -8.91
CA VAL A 66 12.78 22.84 -8.37
C VAL A 66 12.78 21.32 -8.54
N GLY A 67 13.96 20.76 -8.76
CA GLY A 67 14.20 19.32 -8.68
C GLY A 67 14.86 18.95 -7.36
N ILE A 68 14.23 18.09 -6.57
CA ILE A 68 14.77 17.55 -5.31
C ILE A 68 14.67 16.04 -5.30
N ASN A 69 15.46 15.38 -4.45
CA ASN A 69 15.30 13.95 -4.21
C ASN A 69 14.28 13.71 -3.10
N VAL A 70 13.44 12.71 -3.30
CA VAL A 70 12.42 12.26 -2.34
C VAL A 70 12.46 10.74 -2.20
N CYS A 71 11.74 10.21 -1.21
CA CYS A 71 11.61 8.78 -1.00
C CYS A 71 10.27 8.27 -1.54
N ARG A 72 10.31 7.20 -2.34
CA ARG A 72 9.11 6.54 -2.88
C ARG A 72 9.24 5.04 -2.76
N GLY A 73 8.19 4.38 -2.30
CA GLY A 73 8.24 2.95 -2.10
C GLY A 73 7.11 2.36 -1.30
N TYR A 74 7.26 1.08 -0.99
CA TYR A 74 6.41 0.32 -0.08
C TYR A 74 7.26 -0.39 0.97
N CYS A 75 6.69 -0.51 2.16
CA CYS A 75 7.33 -1.11 3.33
C CYS A 75 6.42 -2.17 3.93
N GLN A 76 7.00 -3.14 4.62
CA GLN A 76 6.26 -4.24 5.21
C GLN A 76 5.31 -3.72 6.30
N SER A 77 4.06 -4.15 6.23
CA SER A 77 3.06 -3.91 7.27
C SER A 77 2.50 -5.26 7.72
N ILE A 78 2.20 -5.39 9.01
CA ILE A 78 1.69 -6.62 9.60
C ILE A 78 0.41 -6.36 10.39
N ALA A 79 -0.50 -7.31 10.40
CA ALA A 79 -1.68 -7.32 11.24
C ALA A 79 -1.69 -8.61 12.06
N PHE A 80 -1.95 -8.49 13.36
CA PHE A 80 -1.95 -9.62 14.28
C PHE A 80 -3.09 -9.48 15.28
N PRO A 81 -3.57 -10.59 15.86
CA PRO A 81 -4.58 -10.54 16.92
C PRO A 81 -4.12 -9.67 18.08
N THR A 82 -4.99 -8.80 18.56
CA THR A 82 -4.68 -7.92 19.69
C THR A 82 -4.39 -8.72 20.95
N ASN A 83 -3.38 -8.29 21.72
CA ASN A 83 -3.01 -8.97 22.95
C ASN A 83 -4.15 -8.94 24.00
N PRO A 84 -4.21 -9.93 24.92
CA PRO A 84 -5.31 -10.03 25.88
C PRO A 84 -5.45 -8.81 26.81
N GLU A 85 -4.35 -8.19 27.22
CA GLU A 85 -4.35 -7.02 28.11
C GLU A 85 -5.04 -5.82 27.45
N THR A 86 -4.66 -5.51 26.22
CA THR A 86 -5.27 -4.43 25.42
C THR A 86 -6.72 -4.75 25.11
N ARG A 87 -7.05 -6.01 24.81
CA ARG A 87 -8.42 -6.44 24.57
C ARG A 87 -9.30 -6.36 25.82
N SER A 88 -8.76 -6.59 27.02
CA SER A 88 -9.49 -6.39 28.28
C SER A 88 -9.88 -4.94 28.49
N LYS A 89 -9.07 -3.99 28.01
CA LYS A 89 -9.34 -2.55 28.07
C LYS A 89 -10.21 -2.06 26.90
N TYR A 90 -10.06 -2.68 25.73
CA TYR A 90 -10.76 -2.35 24.48
C TYR A 90 -11.34 -3.62 23.84
N PRO A 91 -12.50 -4.11 24.28
CA PRO A 91 -13.06 -5.40 23.86
C PRO A 91 -13.30 -5.53 22.35
N GLN A 92 -13.55 -4.39 21.68
CA GLN A 92 -13.79 -4.31 20.25
C GLN A 92 -12.51 -4.34 19.40
N ALA A 93 -11.33 -4.12 19.99
CA ALA A 93 -10.06 -4.09 19.28
C ALA A 93 -9.53 -5.51 19.06
N LEU A 94 -10.09 -6.24 18.10
CA LEU A 94 -9.74 -7.65 17.85
C LEU A 94 -8.41 -7.82 17.10
N ILE A 95 -8.05 -6.85 16.26
CA ILE A 95 -6.85 -6.86 15.43
C ILE A 95 -6.04 -5.60 15.72
N THR A 96 -4.73 -5.78 15.87
CA THR A 96 -3.73 -4.71 15.93
C THR A 96 -2.93 -4.74 14.63
N SER A 97 -2.80 -3.59 13.99
CA SER A 97 -1.96 -3.42 12.80
C SER A 97 -0.72 -2.59 13.14
N LYS A 98 0.40 -2.97 12.54
CA LYS A 98 1.66 -2.24 12.57
C LYS A 98 2.03 -1.91 11.13
N GLY A 99 1.90 -0.63 10.77
CA GLY A 99 2.20 -0.12 9.44
C GLY A 99 3.68 0.21 9.26
N GLY A 100 4.25 -0.18 8.11
CA GLY A 100 5.56 0.26 7.67
C GLY A 100 5.45 1.40 6.65
N CYS A 101 6.21 2.47 6.88
CA CYS A 101 6.25 3.68 6.05
C CYS A 101 7.63 3.88 5.43
N CYS A 102 7.67 4.39 4.20
CA CYS A 102 8.90 4.80 3.51
C CYS A 102 9.17 6.27 3.80
N SER A 103 10.33 6.59 4.38
CA SER A 103 10.66 7.95 4.83
C SER A 103 12.11 8.32 4.51
N ILE A 104 12.41 9.62 4.62
CA ILE A 104 13.75 10.17 4.47
C ILE A 104 14.56 9.79 5.70
N LYS A 105 15.71 9.15 5.50
CA LYS A 105 16.66 8.84 6.57
C LYS A 105 17.65 9.98 6.78
N GLU A 106 18.28 10.40 5.68
CA GLU A 106 19.24 11.48 5.65
C GLU A 106 18.88 12.44 4.51
N TYR A 107 19.20 13.72 4.72
CA TYR A 107 18.92 14.77 3.76
C TYR A 107 20.02 15.82 3.77
N VAL A 108 20.09 16.56 2.67
CA VAL A 108 20.89 17.77 2.54
C VAL A 108 19.97 18.96 2.31
N ASN A 109 20.32 20.10 2.89
CA ASN A 109 19.57 21.34 2.68
C ASN A 109 19.94 21.95 1.32
N PHE A 110 18.93 22.19 0.51
CA PHE A 110 19.01 22.85 -0.78
C PHE A 110 18.30 24.20 -0.72
N THR A 111 18.98 25.27 -1.10
CA THR A 111 18.41 26.64 -1.08
C THR A 111 18.08 27.11 -2.48
N THR A 112 16.87 27.62 -2.68
CA THR A 112 16.39 28.16 -3.95
C THR A 112 15.77 29.53 -3.77
N ALA A 113 15.86 30.38 -4.79
CA ALA A 113 15.25 31.71 -4.79
C ALA A 113 13.85 31.64 -5.41
N VAL A 114 12.85 32.17 -4.71
CA VAL A 114 11.45 32.28 -5.17
C VAL A 114 11.12 33.73 -5.46
N PRO A 115 10.60 34.08 -6.66
CA PRO A 115 10.22 35.45 -6.96
C PRO A 115 9.02 35.88 -6.10
N CYS A 116 9.07 37.10 -5.55
CA CYS A 116 8.02 37.67 -4.71
C CYS A 116 7.86 39.17 -5.03
N GLY A 117 7.22 39.47 -6.17
CA GLY A 117 7.10 40.85 -6.65
C GLY A 117 8.43 41.37 -7.20
N SER A 118 8.93 42.47 -6.63
CA SER A 118 10.23 43.06 -6.99
C SER A 118 11.43 42.40 -6.33
N GLU A 119 11.21 41.52 -5.35
CA GLU A 119 12.25 40.84 -4.58
C GLU A 119 12.28 39.34 -4.85
N THR A 120 13.38 38.70 -4.47
CA THR A 120 13.48 37.23 -4.40
C THR A 120 13.66 36.80 -2.95
N LYS A 121 12.97 35.73 -2.56
CA LYS A 121 13.09 35.14 -1.22
C LYS A 121 13.76 33.78 -1.32
N ASN A 122 14.81 33.59 -0.52
CA ASN A 122 15.49 32.30 -0.43
C ASN A 122 14.70 31.35 0.46
N VAL A 123 14.46 30.14 -0.05
CA VAL A 123 13.76 29.05 0.64
C VAL A 123 14.69 27.86 0.70
N THR A 124 14.85 27.31 1.90
CA THR A 124 15.63 26.09 2.11
C THR A 124 14.68 24.90 2.19
N LEU A 125 14.94 23.89 1.38
CA LEU A 125 14.20 22.64 1.35
C LEU A 125 15.12 21.44 1.64
N PRO A 126 14.64 20.42 2.33
CA PRO A 126 15.38 19.17 2.46
C PRO A 126 15.28 18.36 1.16
N SER A 127 16.43 17.94 0.63
CA SER A 127 16.53 16.97 -0.45
C SER A 127 17.11 15.67 0.09
N ALA A 128 16.42 14.56 -0.11
CA ALA A 128 16.84 13.26 0.43
C ALA A 128 18.19 12.81 -0.14
N THR A 129 19.01 12.18 0.70
CA THR A 129 20.24 11.48 0.29
C THR A 129 20.13 9.98 0.50
N SER A 130 19.33 9.55 1.49
CA SER A 130 19.02 8.14 1.71
C SER A 130 17.59 7.95 2.24
N CYS A 131 17.02 6.79 1.92
CA CYS A 131 15.64 6.39 2.25
C CYS A 131 15.63 5.09 3.04
N TRP A 132 14.63 4.90 3.89
CA TRP A 132 14.48 3.69 4.69
C TRP A 132 13.02 3.40 5.05
N CYS A 133 12.77 2.13 5.38
CA CYS A 133 11.50 1.70 5.95
C CYS A 133 11.55 1.80 7.47
N HIS A 134 10.54 2.43 8.06
CA HIS A 134 10.35 2.53 9.51
C HIS A 134 8.88 2.30 9.88
N ASP A 135 8.61 2.13 11.17
CA ASP A 135 7.24 2.09 11.67
C ASP A 135 6.56 3.45 11.47
N CYS A 136 5.32 3.46 10.97
CA CYS A 136 4.56 4.68 10.85
C CYS A 136 4.22 5.22 12.25
N ILE A 137 4.64 6.43 12.58
CA ILE A 137 4.32 7.12 13.84
C ILE A 137 3.29 8.21 13.51
N ASN A 138 2.08 8.13 14.08
CA ASN A 138 0.96 9.06 13.86
C ASN A 138 0.49 9.19 12.39
N SER A 139 -0.17 8.16 11.87
CA SER A 139 -1.07 8.30 10.71
C SER A 139 -2.46 8.75 11.14
#